data_AF-A0AAU6P9G6-F1
#
_entry.id   AF-A0AAU6P9G6-F1
#
_cell.length_a   1.000
_cell.length_b   1.000
_cell.length_c   1.000
_cell.angle_alpha   90.00
_cell.angle_beta   90.00
_cell.angle_gamma   90.00
#
_symmetry.space_group_name_H-M   'P 1'
#
loop_
_entity.id
_entity.type
_entity.pdbx_description
1 polymer ?
#
loop_
_entity_poly.entity_id
_entity_poly.type
_entity_poly.pdbx_seq_one_letter_code
_entity_poly.pdbx_strand_id
1 'polypeptide(L)'
;MYNSNPNRPYHRTEIDQLFAKVKAQMHQQAIARGGDGVALYTDCYTGKTLRGGDPYDYEHIRSAEEIFMAYRDRLTNSQIAQVVNCPENVAVTLRSINQSKGKTPLEDWLINSDNISKYDIDILLAKRNLKKADKAIKKMAASF
;
A
#
# COMPACT_ATOMS: atom_id res chain seq x y z
N MET A 1 16.79 24.90 -8.02
CA MET A 1 16.15 25.49 -6.84
C MET A 1 14.81 24.82 -6.65
N TYR A 2 14.64 24.02 -5.59
CA TYR A 2 13.37 23.39 -5.28
C TYR A 2 12.41 24.46 -4.78
N ASN A 3 11.36 24.73 -5.56
CA ASN A 3 10.32 25.66 -5.15
C ASN A 3 9.39 24.90 -4.20
N SER A 4 9.69 24.98 -2.90
CA SER A 4 8.90 24.39 -1.82
C SER A 4 7.51 25.00 -1.80
N ASN A 5 6.51 24.28 -2.33
CA ASN A 5 5.12 24.74 -2.30
C ASN A 5 4.30 23.88 -1.31
N PRO A 6 4.16 24.31 -0.05
CA PRO A 6 3.40 23.59 0.96
C PRO A 6 1.90 23.55 0.68
N ASN A 7 1.40 24.31 -0.30
CA ASN A 7 0.00 24.34 -0.71
C ASN A 7 -0.27 23.59 -2.02
N ARG A 8 0.71 22.83 -2.53
CA ARG A 8 0.54 22.08 -3.78
C ARG A 8 -0.63 21.08 -3.66
N PRO A 9 -1.62 21.09 -4.58
CA PRO A 9 -2.75 20.19 -4.50
C PRO A 9 -2.29 18.74 -4.70
N TYR A 10 -3.07 17.81 -4.14
CA TYR A 10 -2.86 16.38 -4.36
C TYR A 10 -2.88 16.04 -5.86
N HIS A 11 -1.86 15.32 -6.32
CA HIS A 11 -1.73 14.90 -7.71
C HIS A 11 -1.38 13.42 -7.80
N ARG A 12 -2.19 12.67 -8.56
CA ARG A 12 -2.13 11.20 -8.58
C ARG A 12 -1.46 10.61 -9.82
N THR A 13 -1.29 11.39 -10.88
CA THR A 13 -0.87 10.89 -12.20
C THR A 13 0.44 10.08 -12.15
N GLU A 14 1.50 10.61 -11.55
CA GLU A 14 2.80 9.93 -11.45
C GLU A 14 2.73 8.74 -10.49
N ILE A 15 1.92 8.85 -9.43
CA ILE A 15 1.69 7.76 -8.47
C ILE A 15 1.05 6.58 -9.20
N ASP A 16 -0.01 6.80 -9.97
CA ASP A 16 -0.75 5.75 -10.67
C ASP A 16 0.08 5.12 -11.81
N GLN A 17 0.86 5.93 -12.53
CA GLN A 17 1.77 5.43 -13.56
C GLN A 17 2.82 4.47 -12.99
N LEU A 18 3.44 4.83 -11.86
CA LEU A 18 4.39 3.94 -11.20
C LEU A 18 3.69 2.74 -10.57
N PHE A 19 2.52 2.94 -9.96
CA PHE A 19 1.74 1.87 -9.36
C PHE A 19 1.35 0.79 -10.38
N ALA A 20 1.00 1.15 -11.61
CA ALA A 20 0.73 0.20 -12.68
C ALA A 20 1.95 -0.71 -12.97
N LYS A 21 3.16 -0.14 -12.98
CA LYS A 21 4.42 -0.89 -13.15
C LYS A 21 4.68 -1.82 -11.96
N VAL A 22 4.49 -1.32 -10.74
CA VAL A 22 4.65 -2.13 -9.52
C VAL A 22 3.67 -3.30 -9.50
N LYS A 23 2.39 -3.08 -9.83
CA LYS A 23 1.39 -4.15 -9.92
C LYS A 23 1.78 -5.22 -10.94
N ALA A 24 2.27 -4.83 -12.11
CA ALA A 24 2.72 -5.78 -13.12
C ALA A 24 3.91 -6.63 -12.62
N GLN A 25 4.89 -6.01 -11.96
CA GLN A 25 6.03 -6.72 -11.36
C GLN A 25 5.60 -7.66 -10.24
N MET A 26 4.73 -7.20 -9.34
CA MET A 26 4.17 -8.04 -8.27
C MET A 26 3.41 -9.24 -8.83
N HIS A 27 2.65 -9.05 -9.91
CA HIS A 27 1.92 -10.12 -10.55
C HIS A 27 2.85 -11.18 -11.15
N GLN A 28 3.90 -10.76 -11.85
CA GLN A 28 4.91 -11.68 -12.39
C GLN A 28 5.59 -12.49 -11.27
N GLN A 29 5.97 -11.83 -10.18
CA GLN A 29 6.55 -12.50 -9.01
C GLN A 29 5.57 -13.48 -8.36
N ALA A 30 4.29 -13.12 -8.29
CA ALA A 30 3.26 -13.98 -7.72
C ALA A 30 2.99 -15.21 -8.58
N ILE A 31 3.01 -15.09 -9.92
CA ILE A 31 2.92 -16.24 -10.83
C ILE A 31 4.09 -17.18 -10.62
N ALA A 32 5.32 -16.63 -10.57
CA ALA A 32 6.52 -17.42 -10.32
C ALA A 32 6.46 -18.15 -8.97
N ARG A 33 5.90 -17.50 -7.94
CA ARG A 33 5.70 -18.09 -6.61
C ARG A 33 4.67 -19.22 -6.61
N GLY A 34 3.61 -19.12 -7.42
CA GLY A 34 2.59 -20.16 -7.53
C GLY A 34 3.11 -21.42 -8.23
N GLY A 35 3.98 -21.26 -9.25
CA GLY A 35 4.60 -22.37 -9.98
C GLY A 35 3.69 -23.10 -10.97
N ASP A 36 2.39 -22.82 -10.95
CA ASP A 36 1.35 -23.43 -11.77
C ASP A 36 0.71 -22.45 -12.76
N GLY A 37 1.35 -21.30 -12.98
CA GLY A 37 0.84 -20.22 -13.82
C GLY A 37 -0.20 -19.33 -13.15
N VAL A 38 -0.59 -19.61 -11.90
CA VAL A 38 -1.56 -18.82 -11.14
C VAL A 38 -0.84 -17.97 -10.10
N ALA A 39 -1.19 -16.68 -10.04
CA ALA A 39 -0.60 -15.77 -9.07
C ALA A 39 -0.87 -16.22 -7.63
N LEU A 40 0.17 -16.29 -6.80
CA LEU A 40 0.11 -16.66 -5.38
C LEU A 40 0.56 -15.50 -4.50
N TYR A 41 -0.35 -15.00 -3.66
CA TYR A 41 -0.09 -13.94 -2.71
C TYR A 41 -0.41 -14.36 -1.27
N THR A 42 0.00 -13.50 -0.35
CA THR A 42 -0.38 -13.54 1.06
C THR A 42 -1.07 -12.22 1.38
N ASP A 43 -2.29 -12.29 1.89
CA ASP A 43 -3.04 -11.13 2.36
C ASP A 43 -2.26 -10.40 3.47
N CYS A 44 -2.05 -9.10 3.31
CA CYS A 44 -1.19 -8.34 4.21
C CYS A 44 -1.79 -8.09 5.61
N TYR A 45 -3.08 -8.36 5.82
CA TYR A 45 -3.76 -8.12 7.10
C TYR A 45 -4.19 -9.42 7.78
N THR A 46 -4.49 -10.48 7.03
CA THR A 46 -4.95 -11.77 7.56
C THR A 46 -3.89 -12.87 7.49
N GLY A 47 -2.86 -12.71 6.66
CA GLY A 47 -1.86 -13.75 6.42
C GLY A 47 -2.37 -14.92 5.57
N LYS A 48 -3.62 -14.88 5.12
CA LYS A 48 -4.22 -15.92 4.29
C LYS A 48 -3.60 -15.93 2.89
N THR A 49 -3.51 -17.11 2.32
CA THR A 49 -3.13 -17.28 0.91
C THR A 49 -4.24 -16.75 0.01
N LEU A 50 -3.88 -15.97 -1.01
CA LEU A 50 -4.77 -15.49 -2.07
C LEU A 50 -4.25 -15.97 -3.43
N ARG A 51 -5.14 -16.45 -4.27
CA ARG A 51 -4.84 -17.01 -5.60
C ARG A 51 -5.39 -16.11 -6.71
N GLY A 52 -4.80 -16.19 -7.89
CA GLY A 52 -5.37 -15.56 -9.08
C GLY A 52 -6.81 -16.02 -9.31
N GLY A 53 -7.74 -15.06 -9.39
CA GLY A 53 -9.19 -15.32 -9.46
C GLY A 53 -9.94 -14.96 -8.18
N ASP A 54 -9.26 -14.93 -7.03
CA ASP A 54 -9.87 -14.48 -5.78
C ASP A 54 -10.17 -12.97 -5.83
N PRO A 55 -11.21 -12.51 -5.10
CA PRO A 55 -11.54 -11.10 -5.02
C PRO A 55 -10.58 -10.37 -4.07
N TYR A 56 -9.38 -10.06 -4.56
CA TYR A 56 -8.40 -9.21 -3.88
C TYR A 56 -8.16 -7.91 -4.66
N ASP A 57 -7.66 -6.90 -3.94
CA ASP A 57 -7.22 -5.64 -4.51
C ASP A 57 -5.76 -5.35 -4.08
N TYR A 58 -5.05 -4.58 -4.90
CA TYR A 58 -3.75 -4.04 -4.52
C TYR A 58 -3.95 -2.84 -3.61
N GLU A 59 -3.18 -2.77 -2.54
CA GLU A 59 -3.36 -1.83 -1.45
C GLU A 59 -2.09 -0.97 -1.29
N HIS A 60 -2.32 0.31 -1.03
CA HIS A 60 -1.32 1.17 -0.40
C HIS A 60 -1.58 1.16 1.11
N ILE A 61 -0.69 0.54 1.89
CA ILE A 61 -0.87 0.36 3.36
C ILE A 61 -1.05 1.73 4.05
N ARG A 62 -0.20 2.70 3.69
CA ARG A 62 -0.41 4.13 3.89
C ARG A 62 -0.93 4.75 2.62
N SER A 63 -1.98 5.54 2.73
CA SER A 63 -2.66 6.07 1.55
C SER A 63 -1.74 7.00 0.74
N ALA A 64 -1.89 6.96 -0.58
CA ALA A 64 -1.17 7.84 -1.48
C ALA A 64 -1.40 9.33 -1.17
N GLU A 65 -2.62 9.69 -0.74
CA GLU A 65 -3.00 11.06 -0.36
C GLU A 65 -2.27 11.51 0.90
N GLU A 66 -2.26 10.70 1.96
CA GLU A 66 -1.54 10.99 3.21
C GLU A 66 -0.05 11.23 2.97
N ILE A 67 0.60 10.32 2.24
CA ILE A 67 2.02 10.45 1.91
C ILE A 67 2.24 11.70 1.05
N PHE A 68 1.44 11.92 0.00
CA PHE A 68 1.62 13.09 -0.85
C PHE A 68 1.57 14.38 -0.02
N MET A 69 0.56 14.52 0.83
CA MET A 69 0.38 15.71 1.67
C MET A 69 1.51 15.89 2.68
N ALA A 70 2.10 14.80 3.19
CA ALA A 70 3.23 14.84 4.13
C ALA A 70 4.58 15.26 3.50
N TYR A 71 4.74 15.10 2.19
CA TYR A 71 6.02 15.35 1.49
C TYR A 71 5.93 16.41 0.38
N ARG A 72 4.75 16.99 0.12
CA ARG A 72 4.50 17.90 -1.01
C ARG A 72 5.28 19.22 -0.97
N ASP A 73 5.77 19.62 0.20
CA ASP A 73 6.54 20.84 0.42
C ASP A 73 8.02 20.68 0.03
N ARG A 74 8.53 19.44 -0.04
CA ARG A 74 9.97 19.17 -0.24
C ARG A 74 10.31 18.21 -1.38
N LEU A 75 9.42 17.29 -1.73
CA LEU A 75 9.65 16.31 -2.79
C LEU A 75 8.88 16.67 -4.06
N THR A 76 9.39 16.36 -5.25
CA THR A 76 8.62 16.45 -6.51
C THR A 76 7.53 15.37 -6.60
N ASN A 77 6.58 15.50 -7.53
CA ASN A 77 5.55 14.46 -7.74
C ASN A 77 6.18 13.09 -8.06
N SER A 78 7.23 13.06 -8.89
CA SER A 78 7.92 11.82 -9.27
C SER A 78 8.68 11.19 -8.09
N GLN A 79 9.21 12.00 -7.17
CA GLN A 79 9.81 11.50 -5.93
C GLN A 79 8.73 10.96 -4.98
N ILE A 80 7.63 11.69 -4.79
CA ILE A 80 6.49 11.22 -4.00
C ILE A 80 5.93 9.92 -4.57
N ALA A 81 5.83 9.78 -5.89
CA ALA A 81 5.41 8.54 -6.53
C ALA A 81 6.29 7.34 -6.13
N GLN A 82 7.61 7.54 -6.04
CA GLN A 82 8.55 6.51 -5.55
C GLN A 82 8.38 6.22 -4.05
N VAL A 83 8.12 7.24 -3.23
CA VAL A 83 7.83 7.08 -1.80
C VAL A 83 6.53 6.28 -1.58
N VAL A 84 5.45 6.65 -2.27
CA VAL A 84 4.13 5.98 -2.17
C VAL A 84 4.22 4.52 -2.62
N ASN A 85 4.92 4.27 -3.72
CA ASN A 85 5.02 2.94 -4.32
C ASN A 85 6.26 2.16 -3.86
N CYS A 86 6.86 2.51 -2.72
CA CYS A 86 7.95 1.70 -2.17
C CYS A 86 7.43 0.28 -1.85
N PRO A 87 8.25 -0.78 -2.02
CA PRO A 87 7.78 -2.16 -1.95
C PRO A 87 7.02 -2.52 -0.68
N GLU A 88 7.43 -1.98 0.48
CA GLU A 88 6.79 -2.25 1.77
C GLU A 88 5.45 -1.52 1.96
N ASN A 89 5.14 -0.51 1.15
CA ASN A 89 3.85 0.19 1.20
C ASN A 89 2.83 -0.38 0.21
N VAL A 90 3.26 -1.24 -0.73
CA VAL A 90 2.36 -1.86 -1.71
C VAL A 90 2.17 -3.34 -1.39
N ALA A 91 0.92 -3.74 -1.20
CA ALA A 91 0.57 -5.13 -0.89
C ALA A 91 -0.72 -5.56 -1.59
N VAL A 92 -1.23 -6.73 -1.25
CA VAL A 92 -2.58 -7.18 -1.62
C VAL A 92 -3.38 -7.52 -0.38
N THR A 93 -4.68 -7.29 -0.44
CA THR A 93 -5.63 -7.72 0.58
C THR A 93 -6.96 -8.09 -0.06
N LEU A 94 -7.79 -8.86 0.64
CA LEU A 94 -9.16 -9.14 0.23
C LEU A 94 -9.91 -7.84 -0.08
N ARG A 95 -10.64 -7.83 -1.20
CA ARG A 95 -11.47 -6.71 -1.65
C ARG A 95 -12.44 -6.24 -0.58
N SER A 96 -13.01 -7.17 0.16
CA SER A 96 -13.95 -6.88 1.24
C SER A 96 -13.31 -6.09 2.39
N ILE A 97 -12.03 -6.33 2.69
CA ILE A 97 -11.25 -5.56 3.67
C ILE A 97 -10.91 -4.20 3.08
N ASN A 98 -10.40 -4.16 1.84
CA ASN A 98 -10.04 -2.91 1.16
C ASN A 98 -11.22 -1.92 1.11
N GLN A 99 -12.38 -2.39 0.67
CA GLN A 99 -13.59 -1.59 0.55
C GLN A 99 -14.15 -1.17 1.92
N SER A 100 -14.10 -2.06 2.93
CA SER A 100 -14.55 -1.71 4.28
C SER A 100 -13.66 -0.67 4.95
N LYS A 101 -12.35 -0.73 4.73
CA LYS A 101 -11.40 0.27 5.23
C LYS A 101 -11.58 1.60 4.51
N GLY A 102 -11.73 1.56 3.19
CA GLY A 102 -11.77 2.76 2.35
C GLY A 102 -10.53 3.62 2.56
N LYS A 103 -10.75 4.92 2.81
CA LYS A 103 -9.68 5.89 3.10
C LYS A 103 -9.24 5.95 4.56
N THR A 104 -9.90 5.20 5.46
CA THR A 104 -9.59 5.20 6.89
C THR A 104 -8.19 4.64 7.13
N PRO A 105 -7.32 5.29 7.94
CA PRO A 105 -6.08 4.69 8.39
C PRO A 105 -6.33 3.32 9.02
N LEU A 106 -5.42 2.35 8.79
CA LEU A 106 -5.64 0.99 9.28
C LEU A 106 -5.78 0.96 10.81
N GLU A 107 -5.00 1.77 11.53
CA GLU A 107 -5.07 1.88 12.98
C GLU A 107 -6.47 2.25 13.46
N ASP A 108 -7.07 3.28 12.86
CA ASP A 108 -8.41 3.75 13.22
C ASP A 108 -9.47 2.71 12.83
N TRP A 109 -9.31 2.07 11.67
CA TRP A 109 -10.21 1.01 11.22
C TRP A 109 -10.19 -0.22 12.15
N LEU A 110 -9.03 -0.52 12.74
CA LEU A 110 -8.85 -1.61 13.71
C LEU A 110 -9.34 -1.28 15.12
N ILE A 111 -9.70 -0.03 15.44
CA ILE A 111 -10.33 0.30 16.73
C ILE A 111 -11.67 -0.43 16.87
N ASN A 112 -12.40 -0.61 15.77
CA ASN A 112 -13.62 -1.40 15.76
C ASN A 112 -13.28 -2.91 15.79
N SER A 113 -13.46 -3.54 16.95
CA SER A 113 -13.20 -4.98 17.14
C SER A 113 -14.04 -5.88 16.24
N ASP A 114 -15.21 -5.42 15.78
CA ASP A 114 -16.06 -6.18 14.87
C ASP A 114 -15.39 -6.34 13.50
N ASN A 115 -14.58 -5.37 13.07
CA ASN A 115 -13.81 -5.50 11.83
C ASN A 115 -12.75 -6.61 11.97
N ILE A 116 -12.10 -6.70 13.13
CA ILE A 116 -11.08 -7.71 13.39
C ILE A 116 -11.67 -9.11 13.31
N SER A 117 -12.78 -9.35 14.00
CA SER A 117 -13.45 -10.66 14.01
C SER A 117 -14.10 -10.98 12.67
N LYS A 118 -14.80 -10.03 12.04
CA LYS A 118 -15.49 -10.22 10.75
C LYS A 118 -14.54 -10.58 9.61
N TYR A 119 -13.37 -9.96 9.58
CA TYR A 119 -12.41 -10.15 8.49
C TYR A 119 -11.24 -11.06 8.85
N ASP A 120 -11.23 -11.62 10.07
CA ASP A 120 -10.20 -12.51 10.58
C ASP A 120 -8.79 -11.88 10.47
N ILE A 121 -8.68 -10.65 10.98
CA ILE A 121 -7.45 -9.86 10.92
C ILE A 121 -6.43 -10.41 11.91
N ASP A 122 -5.24 -10.72 11.43
CA ASP A 122 -4.08 -10.92 12.28
C ASP A 122 -3.51 -9.55 12.69
N ILE A 123 -3.88 -9.10 13.89
CA ILE A 123 -3.48 -7.79 14.43
C ILE A 123 -1.95 -7.65 14.47
N LEU A 124 -1.23 -8.72 14.81
CA LEU A 124 0.23 -8.66 14.94
C LEU A 124 0.88 -8.52 13.56
N LEU A 125 0.39 -9.26 12.57
CA LEU A 125 0.83 -9.15 11.18
C LEU A 125 0.51 -7.76 10.61
N ALA A 126 -0.74 -7.30 10.75
CA ALA A 126 -1.18 -6.00 10.25
C ALA A 126 -0.32 -4.87 10.84
N LYS A 127 -0.13 -4.84 12.16
CA LYS A 127 0.73 -3.84 12.83
C LYS A 127 2.20 -3.95 12.42
N ARG A 128 2.70 -5.16 12.16
CA ARG A 128 4.06 -5.36 11.66
C ARG A 128 4.22 -4.79 10.25
N ASN A 129 3.24 -4.99 9.38
CA ASN A 129 3.26 -4.49 8.00
C ASN A 129 3.13 -2.96 7.97
N LEU A 130 2.28 -2.36 8.81
CA LEU A 130 2.23 -0.90 9.01
C LEU A 130 3.61 -0.33 9.39
N LYS A 131 4.26 -0.90 10.41
CA LYS A 131 5.59 -0.46 10.85
C LYS A 131 6.66 -0.58 9.75
N LYS A 132 6.58 -1.62 8.92
CA LYS A 132 7.47 -1.80 7.77
C LYS A 132 7.23 -0.72 6.71
N ALA A 133 5.98 -0.46 6.36
CA ALA A 133 5.60 0.61 5.44
C ALA A 133 6.11 1.96 5.93
N ASP A 134 5.84 2.32 7.20
CA ASP A 134 6.28 3.58 7.79
C ASP A 134 7.81 3.77 7.73
N LYS A 135 8.56 2.71 8.05
CA LYS A 135 10.02 2.73 8.00
C LYS A 135 10.52 2.91 6.57
N ALA A 136 9.95 2.19 5.61
CA ALA A 136 10.34 2.25 4.21
C ALA A 136 10.00 3.60 3.57
N ILE A 137 8.81 4.13 3.82
CA ILE A 137 8.36 5.46 3.38
C ILE A 137 9.34 6.53 3.85
N LYS A 138 9.64 6.56 5.16
CA LYS A 138 10.59 7.53 5.73
C LYS A 138 11.98 7.39 5.13
N LYS A 139 12.48 6.15 4.97
CA LYS A 139 13.79 5.87 4.38
C LYS A 139 13.85 6.33 2.91
N MET A 140 12.82 6.01 2.12
CA MET A 140 12.74 6.38 0.71
C MET A 140 12.69 7.90 0.57
N ALA A 141 11.85 8.57 1.36
CA ALA A 141 11.75 10.03 1.33
C ALA A 141 13.04 10.75 1.76
N ALA A 142 13.83 10.16 2.66
CA ALA A 142 15.12 10.70 3.08
C ALA A 142 16.26 10.46 2.06
N SER A 143 16.01 9.67 1.01
CA SER A 143 16.98 9.41 -0.06
C SER A 143 16.92 10.42 -1.21
N PHE A 144 16.02 11.40 -1.10
CA PHE A 144 15.81 12.49 -2.05
C PHE A 144 16.19 13.84 -1.44
#